data_AF-A0A7C1G8L0-F1
#
_entry.id   AF-A0A7C1G8L0-F1
#
_cell.length_a   1.000
_cell.length_b   1.000
_cell.length_c   1.000
_cell.angle_alpha   90.00
_cell.angle_beta   90.00
_cell.angle_gamma   90.00
#
_symmetry.space_group_name_H-M   'P 1'
#
loop_
_entity.id
_entity.type
_entity.pdbx_description
1 polymer ?
#
loop_
_entity_poly.entity_id
_entity_poly.type
_entity_poly.pdbx_seq_one_letter_code
_entity_poly.pdbx_strand_id
1 'polypeptide(L)'
;VFYCPDMASKSGNCRKPSAFMALKAKKRFPEIDFSKSIMVGDAESDMVFGKSAGMFTVLVGNETVSSEVVDFKTRDLSSLAVYFEK
;
A
#
# COMPACT_ATOMS: atom_id res chain seq x y z
N VAL A 1 -4.33 9.31 11.19
CA VAL A 1 -3.95 7.88 11.12
C VAL A 1 -5.21 7.06 10.81
N PHE A 2 -5.15 6.17 9.83
CA PHE A 2 -6.21 5.20 9.51
C PHE A 2 -5.72 3.80 9.88
N TYR A 3 -6.56 3.00 10.52
CA TYR A 3 -6.21 1.63 10.90
C TYR A 3 -7.48 0.76 10.89
N CYS A 4 -7.30 -0.55 10.70
CA CYS A 4 -8.39 -1.52 10.74
C CYS A 4 -8.24 -2.43 11.97
N PRO A 5 -9.18 -2.42 12.93
CA PRO A 5 -9.16 -3.32 14.09
C PRO A 5 -9.73 -4.71 13.78
N ASP A 6 -10.30 -4.90 12.60
CA ASP A 6 -10.99 -6.14 12.24
C ASP A 6 -9.99 -7.27 11.95
N MET A 7 -10.36 -8.47 12.38
CA MET A 7 -9.68 -9.71 12.00
C MET A 7 -9.97 -10.07 10.54
N ALA A 8 -9.04 -10.82 9.94
CA ALA A 8 -9.17 -11.25 8.54
C ALA A 8 -10.44 -12.07 8.27
N SER A 9 -10.96 -12.79 9.26
CA SER A 9 -12.17 -13.62 9.16
C SER A 9 -13.49 -12.84 9.07
N LYS A 10 -13.48 -11.53 9.40
CA LYS A 10 -14.70 -10.73 9.36
C LYS A 10 -15.05 -10.38 7.90
N SER A 11 -16.25 -10.72 7.47
CA SER A 11 -16.74 -10.36 6.13
C SER A 11 -16.85 -8.83 5.96
N GLY A 12 -16.52 -8.33 4.77
CA GLY A 12 -16.58 -6.89 4.44
C GLY A 12 -15.65 -6.01 5.28
N ASN A 13 -14.58 -6.59 5.83
CA ASN A 13 -13.67 -5.85 6.69
C ASN A 13 -12.84 -4.80 5.92
N CYS A 14 -12.21 -3.93 6.70
CA CYS A 14 -11.34 -2.87 6.21
C CYS A 14 -9.86 -3.28 6.06
N ARG A 15 -9.54 -4.56 6.25
CA ARG A 15 -8.17 -5.05 6.35
C ARG A 15 -7.62 -5.28 4.95
N LYS A 16 -6.32 -4.99 4.78
CA LYS A 16 -5.57 -5.44 3.60
C LYS A 16 -5.81 -6.95 3.36
N PRO A 17 -5.94 -7.40 2.10
CA PRO A 17 -5.65 -6.67 0.86
C PRO A 17 -6.72 -5.70 0.35
N SER A 18 -7.85 -5.54 1.06
CA SER A 18 -8.92 -4.63 0.65
C SER A 18 -8.48 -3.16 0.62
N ALA A 19 -8.68 -2.49 -0.51
CA ALA A 19 -8.42 -1.04 -0.69
C ALA A 19 -9.34 -0.12 0.12
N PHE A 20 -10.26 -0.67 0.93
CA PHE A 20 -11.27 0.09 1.68
C PHE A 20 -10.67 1.25 2.49
N MET A 21 -9.53 1.05 3.15
CA MET A 21 -8.90 2.11 3.94
C MET A 21 -8.35 3.26 3.07
N ALA A 22 -7.83 2.98 1.87
CA ALA A 22 -7.44 4.03 0.92
C ALA A 22 -8.66 4.84 0.48
N LEU A 23 -9.77 4.16 0.12
CA LEU A 23 -11.02 4.82 -0.27
C LEU A 23 -11.59 5.68 0.86
N LYS A 24 -11.50 5.21 2.11
CA LYS A 24 -11.87 5.98 3.30
C LYS A 24 -11.00 7.22 3.47
N ALA A 25 -9.69 7.12 3.20
CA ALA A 25 -8.79 8.26 3.24
C ALA A 25 -9.16 9.29 2.16
N LYS A 26 -9.39 8.87 0.91
CA LYS A 26 -9.82 9.77 -0.18
C LYS A 26 -11.18 10.41 0.09
N LYS A 27 -12.12 9.70 0.71
CA LYS A 27 -13.40 10.30 1.12
C LYS A 27 -13.22 11.44 2.14
N ARG A 28 -12.23 11.32 3.04
CA ARG A 28 -11.91 12.36 4.03
C ARG A 28 -11.06 13.48 3.45
N PHE A 29 -10.18 13.16 2.51
CA PHE A 29 -9.25 14.06 1.83
C PHE A 29 -9.43 13.91 0.32
N PRO A 30 -10.44 14.59 -0.27
CA PRO A 30 -10.79 14.46 -1.69
C PRO A 30 -9.64 14.81 -2.65
N GLU A 31 -8.65 15.58 -2.18
CA GLU A 31 -7.43 15.95 -2.90
C GLU A 31 -6.46 14.78 -3.14
N ILE A 32 -6.67 13.63 -2.47
CA ILE A 32 -5.84 12.44 -2.69
C ILE A 32 -6.04 11.91 -4.12
N ASP A 33 -4.95 11.95 -4.89
CA ASP A 33 -4.83 11.33 -6.20
C ASP A 33 -4.00 10.04 -6.08
N PHE A 34 -4.66 8.89 -6.21
CA PHE A 34 -3.99 7.60 -6.10
C PHE A 34 -2.94 7.36 -7.18
N SER A 35 -3.13 7.93 -8.38
CA SER A 35 -2.15 7.81 -9.46
C SER A 35 -0.82 8.50 -9.15
N LYS A 36 -0.83 9.42 -8.17
CA LYS A 36 0.35 10.13 -7.65
C LYS A 36 0.76 9.66 -6.26
N SER A 37 0.09 8.61 -5.75
CA SER A 37 0.33 8.07 -4.42
C SER A 37 1.19 6.82 -4.50
N ILE A 38 1.97 6.58 -3.44
CA ILE A 38 2.86 5.42 -3.32
C ILE A 38 2.42 4.58 -2.13
N MET A 39 2.18 3.29 -2.35
CA MET A 39 1.97 2.29 -1.31
C MET A 39 3.30 1.62 -0.98
N VAL A 40 3.77 1.78 0.25
CA VAL A 40 5.00 1.14 0.74
C VAL A 40 4.62 0.11 1.80
N GLY A 41 5.08 -1.14 1.64
CA GLY A 41 4.81 -2.21 2.60
C GLY A 41 5.71 -3.42 2.40
N ASP A 42 5.70 -4.32 3.37
CA ASP A 42 6.59 -5.49 3.44
C ASP A 42 5.91 -6.80 3.03
N ALA A 43 4.58 -6.84 2.95
CA ALA A 43 3.83 -8.04 2.64
C ALA A 43 3.05 -7.94 1.32
N GLU A 44 2.69 -9.08 0.74
CA GLU A 44 1.83 -9.15 -0.45
C GLU A 44 0.51 -8.40 -0.27
N SER A 45 -0.07 -8.46 0.93
CA SER A 45 -1.33 -7.77 1.22
C SER A 45 -1.24 -6.25 1.04
N ASP A 46 -0.06 -5.65 1.23
CA ASP A 46 0.20 -4.23 0.97
C ASP A 46 0.24 -3.92 -0.51
N MET A 47 0.87 -4.81 -1.28
CA MET A 47 1.04 -4.66 -2.72
C MET A 47 -0.31 -4.77 -3.43
N VAL A 48 -1.11 -5.77 -3.06
CA VAL A 48 -2.48 -5.93 -3.58
C VAL A 48 -3.36 -4.75 -3.17
N PHE A 49 -3.22 -4.24 -1.94
CA PHE A 49 -3.93 -3.05 -1.48
C PHE A 49 -3.62 -1.83 -2.35
N GLY A 50 -2.33 -1.55 -2.56
CA GLY A 50 -1.87 -0.42 -3.36
C GLY A 50 -2.31 -0.52 -4.81
N LYS A 51 -2.12 -1.69 -5.43
CA LYS A 51 -2.56 -1.92 -6.82
C LYS A 51 -4.06 -1.79 -6.99
N SER A 52 -4.84 -2.37 -6.08
CA SER A 52 -6.31 -2.27 -6.12
C SER A 52 -6.80 -0.82 -5.97
N ALA A 53 -6.03 0.03 -5.26
CA ALA A 53 -6.32 1.46 -5.14
C ALA A 53 -5.80 2.31 -6.32
N GLY A 54 -4.99 1.74 -7.23
CA GLY A 54 -4.37 2.45 -8.34
C GLY A 54 -3.12 3.25 -7.96
N MET A 55 -2.40 2.81 -6.92
CA MET A 55 -1.14 3.43 -6.45
C MET A 55 0.08 2.75 -7.09
N PHE A 56 1.22 3.46 -7.06
CA PHE A 56 2.53 2.86 -7.31
C PHE A 56 2.95 2.03 -6.09
N THR A 57 3.40 0.78 -6.27
CA THR A 57 3.68 -0.14 -5.17
C THR A 57 5.17 -0.37 -4.97
N VAL A 58 5.60 -0.23 -3.71
CA VAL A 58 6.99 -0.43 -3.28
C VAL A 58 7.04 -1.52 -2.22
N LEU A 59 7.65 -2.66 -2.56
CA LEU A 59 7.93 -3.72 -1.60
C LEU A 59 9.24 -3.42 -0.86
N VAL A 60 9.18 -3.38 0.46
CA VAL A 60 10.38 -3.27 1.32
C VAL A 60 10.75 -4.62 1.90
N GLY A 61 12.05 -4.93 1.96
CA GLY A 61 12.57 -6.15 2.57
C GLY A 61 12.78 -7.29 1.58
N ASN A 62 12.84 -8.51 2.12
CA ASN A 62 13.29 -9.69 1.37
C ASN A 62 12.17 -10.63 0.93
N GLU A 63 10.92 -10.31 1.26
CA GLU A 63 9.77 -11.13 0.87
C GLU A 63 9.70 -11.34 -0.64
N THR A 64 9.25 -12.53 -1.04
CA THR A 64 9.04 -12.87 -2.45
C THR A 64 7.55 -12.81 -2.74
N VAL A 65 7.17 -11.77 -3.47
CA VAL A 65 5.78 -11.46 -3.83
C VAL A 65 5.67 -11.48 -5.35
N SER A 66 4.48 -11.74 -5.89
CA SER A 66 4.24 -11.66 -7.33
C SER A 66 4.71 -10.32 -7.90
N SER A 67 5.48 -10.36 -8.99
CA SER A 67 5.93 -9.16 -9.70
C SER A 67 4.79 -8.39 -10.35
N GLU A 68 3.60 -8.99 -10.49
CA GLU A 68 2.42 -8.32 -11.04
C GLU A 68 1.89 -7.20 -10.13
N VAL A 69 2.14 -7.32 -8.81
CA VAL A 69 1.65 -6.35 -7.82
C VAL A 69 2.74 -5.44 -7.27
N VAL A 70 3.99 -5.62 -7.69
CA VAL A 70 5.15 -4.86 -7.21
C VAL A 70 5.75 -4.04 -8.34
N ASP A 71 5.72 -2.72 -8.25
CA ASP A 71 6.38 -1.85 -9.24
C ASP A 71 7.86 -1.63 -8.93
N PHE A 72 8.22 -1.61 -7.64
CA PHE A 72 9.57 -1.37 -7.19
C PHE A 72 9.88 -2.14 -5.90
N LYS A 73 11.13 -2.58 -5.74
CA LYS A 73 11.60 -3.29 -4.54
C LYS A 73 12.83 -2.61 -3.98
N THR A 74 12.89 -2.50 -2.66
CA THR A 74 14.01 -1.93 -1.92
C THR A 74 14.25 -2.68 -0.62
N ARG A 75 15.45 -2.56 -0.05
CA ARG A 75 15.84 -3.31 1.16
C ARG A 75 15.10 -2.84 2.40
N ASP A 76 14.98 -1.52 2.57
CA ASP A 76 14.30 -0.89 3.71
C ASP A 76 13.83 0.53 3.34
N LEU A 77 13.13 1.18 4.29
CA LEU A 77 12.63 2.54 4.11
C LEU A 77 13.75 3.57 3.96
N SER A 78 14.90 3.37 4.60
CA SER A 78 16.05 4.27 4.48
C SER A 78 16.60 4.25 3.05
N SER A 79 16.73 3.06 2.45
CA SER A 79 17.12 2.89 1.05
C SER A 79 16.08 3.48 0.09
N LEU A 80 14.79 3.47 0.44
CA LEU A 80 13.75 4.14 -0.35
C LEU A 80 13.87 5.67 -0.31
N ALA A 81 14.21 6.24 0.85
CA ALA A 81 14.26 7.69 1.04
C ALA A 81 15.23 8.40 0.09
N VAL A 82 16.35 7.74 -0.25
CA VAL A 82 17.37 8.25 -1.17
C VAL A 82 16.80 8.62 -2.55
N TYR A 83 15.70 8.00 -2.97
CA TYR A 83 15.06 8.30 -4.26
C TYR A 83 14.20 9.58 -4.24
N PHE A 84 13.97 10.17 -3.07
CA PHE A 84 13.20 11.41 -2.89
C PHE A 84 14.09 12.60 -2.51
N GLU A 85 15.31 12.33 -2.06
CA GLU A 85 16.33 13.35 -1.80
C GLU A 85 16.85 13.89 -3.15
N LYS A 86 16.49 15.13 -3.45
CA LYS A 86 17.08 15.94 -4.52
C LYS A 86 18.08 16.92 -3.93
#